data_AF-A0A9W6S3I9-F1
#
_entry.id   AF-A0A9W6S3I9-F1
#
_cell.length_a   1.000
_cell.length_b   1.000
_cell.length_c   1.000
_cell.angle_alpha   90.00
_cell.angle_beta   90.00
_cell.angle_gamma   90.00
#
_symmetry.space_group_name_H-M   'P 1'
#
loop_
_entity.id
_entity.type
_entity.pdbx_description
1 polymer ?
#
loop_
_entity_poly.entity_id
_entity_poly.type
_entity_poly.pdbx_seq_one_letter_code
_entity_poly.pdbx_strand_id
1 'polypeptide(L)'
;MTRVIVDSDEVLRCEARVLGRYLVGGPPDEPAVTLYVNAIKARACAMSERERRRLAFIHRHPWALGFVDAGLTLIDSASEIRHRIYIMFSILESSPRYHHRFLPVRRGWWYSTVVGSTVITGVTRTIIGTILVKVITQ
;
A
#
# COMPACT_ATOMS: atom_id res chain seq x y z
N MET A 1 3.76 15.96 24.25
CA MET A 1 4.52 14.70 24.09
C MET A 1 3.73 13.77 23.19
N THR A 2 4.10 13.67 21.92
CA THR A 2 3.42 12.78 20.96
C THR A 2 3.82 11.34 21.29
N ARG A 3 2.86 10.54 21.77
CA ARG A 3 3.09 9.14 22.12
C ARG A 3 3.40 8.38 20.82
N VAL A 4 4.64 7.89 20.68
CA VAL A 4 5.01 6.99 19.58
C VAL A 4 4.32 5.66 19.86
N ILE A 5 3.23 5.38 19.16
CA ILE A 5 2.55 4.09 19.25
C ILE A 5 3.19 3.18 18.21
N VAL A 6 3.89 2.17 18.68
CA VAL A 6 4.39 1.09 17.83
C VAL A 6 3.29 0.05 17.72
N ASP A 7 2.85 -0.23 16.49
CA ASP A 7 1.87 -1.27 16.23
C ASP A 7 2.43 -2.63 16.68
N SER A 8 1.57 -3.49 17.25
CA SER A 8 1.97 -4.86 17.62
C SER A 8 2.41 -5.67 16.40
N ASP A 9 3.28 -6.66 16.60
CA ASP A 9 3.75 -7.55 15.53
C ASP A 9 2.62 -8.19 14.74
N GLU A 10 1.55 -8.61 15.42
CA GLU A 10 0.42 -9.26 14.76
C GLU A 10 -0.30 -8.31 13.78
N VAL A 11 -0.46 -7.04 14.17
CA VAL A 11 -1.00 -5.99 13.31
C VAL A 11 -0.08 -5.75 12.12
N LEU A 12 1.24 -5.62 12.34
CA LEU A 12 2.21 -5.39 11.26
C LEU A 12 2.31 -6.57 10.28
N ARG A 13 2.17 -7.82 10.77
CA ARG A 13 2.12 -9.01 9.91
C ARG A 13 0.84 -9.05 9.09
N CYS A 14 -0.30 -8.66 9.67
CA CYS A 14 -1.55 -8.51 8.93
C CYS A 14 -1.41 -7.44 7.83
N GLU A 15 -0.85 -6.28 8.17
CA GLU A 15 -0.57 -5.18 7.26
C GLU A 15 0.33 -5.65 6.10
N ALA A 16 1.45 -6.32 6.38
CA ALA A 16 2.34 -6.87 5.36
C ALA A 16 1.59 -7.77 4.35
N ARG A 17 0.66 -8.60 4.83
CA ARG A 17 -0.16 -9.47 3.97
C ARG A 17 -1.13 -8.68 3.11
N VAL A 18 -1.76 -7.65 3.65
CA VAL A 18 -2.64 -6.75 2.90
C VAL A 18 -1.85 -6.02 1.81
N LEU A 19 -0.70 -5.45 2.16
CA LEU A 19 0.17 -4.73 1.22
C LEU A 19 0.71 -5.65 0.13
N GLY A 20 1.20 -6.85 0.48
CA GLY A 20 1.68 -7.80 -0.51
C GLY A 20 0.57 -8.24 -1.48
N ARG A 21 -0.65 -8.49 -0.99
CA ARG A 21 -1.79 -8.79 -1.87
C ARG A 21 -2.11 -7.64 -2.82
N TYR A 22 -2.03 -6.41 -2.33
CA TYR A 22 -2.23 -5.22 -3.15
C TYR A 22 -1.18 -5.07 -4.25
N LEU A 23 0.10 -5.29 -3.92
CA LEU A 23 1.22 -5.04 -4.84
C LEU A 23 1.44 -6.16 -5.86
N VAL A 24 1.38 -7.43 -5.44
CA VAL A 24 1.72 -8.58 -6.29
C VAL A 24 0.56 -9.55 -6.51
N GLY A 25 -0.64 -9.24 -6.00
CA GLY A 25 -1.85 -10.03 -6.18
C GLY A 25 -1.95 -11.28 -5.30
N GLY A 26 -1.05 -11.45 -4.33
CA GLY A 26 -1.02 -12.61 -3.44
C GLY A 26 -0.33 -12.31 -2.10
N PRO A 27 -0.49 -13.17 -1.08
CA PRO A 27 0.21 -12.98 0.19
C PRO A 27 1.73 -13.07 -0.01
N PRO A 28 2.51 -12.20 0.65
CA PRO A 28 3.96 -12.32 0.65
C PRO A 28 4.42 -13.50 1.49
N ASP A 29 5.64 -13.97 1.23
CA ASP A 29 6.32 -15.01 1.99
C ASP A 29 6.82 -14.51 3.34
N GLU A 30 7.05 -15.45 4.27
CA GLU A 30 7.42 -15.13 5.65
C GLU A 30 8.71 -14.30 5.80
N PRO A 31 9.77 -14.50 4.98
CA PRO A 31 10.92 -13.61 4.98
C PRO A 31 10.57 -12.15 4.67
N ALA A 32 9.72 -11.90 3.65
CA ALA A 32 9.30 -10.55 3.31
C ALA A 32 8.43 -9.92 4.41
N VAL A 33 7.53 -10.70 5.02
CA VAL A 33 6.75 -10.26 6.19
C VAL A 33 7.67 -9.85 7.34
N THR A 34 8.68 -10.66 7.64
CA THR A 34 9.63 -10.40 8.73
C THR A 34 10.45 -9.13 8.46
N LEU A 35 10.96 -8.96 7.23
CA LEU A 35 11.68 -7.75 6.81
C LEU A 35 10.81 -6.51 6.95
N TYR A 36 9.52 -6.61 6.57
CA TYR A 36 8.58 -5.52 6.70
C TYR A 36 8.37 -5.11 8.16
N VAL A 37 8.06 -6.08 9.04
CA VAL A 37 7.86 -5.83 10.48
C VAL A 37 9.10 -5.15 11.08
N ASN A 38 10.29 -5.66 10.76
CA ASN A 38 11.55 -5.09 11.25
C ASN A 38 11.78 -3.67 10.73
N ALA A 39 11.50 -3.40 9.45
CA ALA A 39 11.65 -2.08 8.86
C ALA A 39 10.72 -1.04 9.49
N ILE A 40 9.45 -1.39 9.71
CA ILE A 40 8.47 -0.48 10.34
C ILE A 40 8.86 -0.19 11.80
N LYS A 41 9.25 -1.22 12.55
CA LYS A 41 9.73 -1.06 13.93
C LYS A 41 10.98 -0.19 14.01
N ALA A 42 11.95 -0.41 13.15
CA ALA A 42 13.21 0.35 13.12
C ALA A 42 13.00 1.83 12.82
N ARG A 43 11.98 2.17 12.02
CA ARG A 43 11.67 3.56 11.67
C ARG A 43 10.99 4.34 12.82
N ALA A 44 10.37 3.65 13.78
CA ALA A 44 9.77 4.23 14.99
C ALA A 44 8.97 5.53 14.76
N CYS A 45 8.16 5.58 13.69
CA CYS A 45 7.49 6.81 13.27
C CYS A 45 6.22 7.10 14.09
N ALA A 46 6.09 8.33 14.58
CA ALA A 46 4.88 8.79 15.23
C ALA A 46 3.77 9.02 14.19
N MET A 47 2.72 8.20 14.22
CA MET A 47 1.54 8.40 13.38
C MET A 47 0.59 9.45 13.97
N SER A 48 0.08 10.31 13.10
CA SER A 48 -1.03 11.20 13.45
C SER A 48 -2.33 10.39 13.69
N GLU A 49 -3.27 10.95 14.46
CA GLU A 49 -4.59 10.31 14.69
C GLU A 49 -5.34 10.08 13.36
N ARG A 50 -5.21 11.03 12.44
CA ARG A 50 -5.80 10.97 11.10
C ARG A 50 -5.29 9.77 10.31
N GLU A 51 -3.98 9.53 10.34
CA GLU A 51 -3.39 8.37 9.68
C GLU A 51 -3.77 7.07 10.36
N ARG A 52 -3.88 7.06 11.70
CA ARG A 52 -4.33 5.88 12.42
C ARG A 52 -5.75 5.48 12.04
N ARG A 53 -6.66 6.44 11.89
CA ARG A 53 -8.03 6.19 11.38
C ARG A 53 -8.02 5.59 9.98
N ARG A 54 -7.22 6.15 9.07
CA ARG A 54 -7.06 5.63 7.71
C ARG A 54 -6.50 4.20 7.70
N LEU A 55 -5.51 3.93 8.54
CA LEU A 55 -4.90 2.60 8.63
C LEU A 55 -5.86 1.56 9.23
N ALA A 56 -6.59 1.91 10.29
CA ALA A 56 -7.64 1.06 10.85
C ALA A 56 -8.73 0.76 9.82
N PHE A 57 -9.10 1.74 9.00
CA PHE A 57 -10.03 1.54 7.89
C PHE A 57 -9.47 0.56 6.84
N ILE A 58 -8.20 0.69 6.44
CA ILE A 58 -7.54 -0.25 5.50
C ILE A 58 -7.49 -1.66 6.08
N HIS A 59 -7.16 -1.82 7.37
CA HIS A 59 -7.15 -3.14 8.03
C HIS A 59 -8.53 -3.79 8.03
N ARG A 60 -9.59 -3.01 8.26
CA ARG A 60 -10.98 -3.49 8.20
C ARG A 60 -11.46 -3.75 6.77
N HIS A 61 -10.98 -2.96 5.81
CA HIS A 61 -11.39 -2.99 4.41
C HIS A 61 -10.18 -3.03 3.46
N PRO A 62 -9.46 -4.17 3.35
CA PRO A 62 -8.26 -4.27 2.51
C PRO A 62 -8.48 -3.92 1.04
N TRP A 63 -9.69 -4.16 0.52
CA TRP A 63 -10.08 -3.80 -0.85
C TRP A 63 -10.05 -2.29 -1.12
N ALA A 64 -10.14 -1.46 -0.07
CA ALA A 64 -10.12 -0.02 -0.19
C ALA A 64 -8.71 0.55 -0.40
N LEU A 65 -7.66 -0.24 -0.14
CA LEU A 65 -6.27 0.21 -0.19
C LEU A 65 -5.89 0.86 -1.52
N GLY A 66 -6.29 0.26 -2.65
CA GLY A 66 -5.98 0.83 -3.97
C GLY A 66 -6.65 2.18 -4.23
N PHE A 67 -7.82 2.44 -3.64
CA PHE A 67 -8.47 3.76 -3.71
C PHE A 67 -7.77 4.74 -2.78
N VAL A 68 -7.44 4.32 -1.56
CA VAL A 68 -6.75 5.17 -0.58
C VAL A 68 -5.38 5.60 -1.10
N ASP A 69 -4.57 4.66 -1.60
CA ASP A 69 -3.25 4.96 -2.17
C ASP A 69 -3.37 5.97 -3.32
N ALA A 70 -4.24 5.70 -4.29
CA ALA A 70 -4.51 6.60 -5.41
C ALA A 70 -4.94 8.00 -4.94
N GLY A 71 -5.85 8.09 -3.95
CA GLY A 71 -6.29 9.37 -3.39
C GLY A 71 -5.18 10.12 -2.65
N LEU A 72 -4.33 9.41 -1.91
CA LEU A 72 -3.21 9.97 -1.17
C LEU A 72 -2.13 10.53 -2.11
N THR A 73 -1.96 9.99 -3.33
CA THR A 73 -1.02 10.58 -4.29
C THR A 73 -1.29 12.06 -4.59
N LEU A 74 -2.56 12.48 -4.55
CA LEU A 74 -2.97 13.87 -4.81
C LEU A 74 -3.10 14.71 -3.54
N ILE A 75 -3.61 14.12 -2.46
CA ILE A 75 -3.93 14.88 -1.22
C ILE A 75 -2.70 15.04 -0.33
N ASP A 76 -1.92 13.96 -0.17
CA ASP A 76 -0.90 13.85 0.87
C ASP A 76 0.15 12.82 0.44
N SER A 77 1.04 13.28 -0.44
CA SER A 77 2.04 12.42 -1.06
C SER A 77 3.06 11.89 -0.05
N ALA A 78 3.26 12.58 1.08
CA ALA A 78 4.18 12.20 2.14
C ALA A 78 3.51 11.40 3.28
N SER A 79 2.26 10.94 3.08
CA SER A 79 1.55 10.16 4.10
C SER A 79 2.27 8.88 4.50
N GLU A 80 2.15 8.52 5.78
CA GLU A 80 2.76 7.33 6.36
C GLU A 80 2.32 6.04 5.66
N ILE A 81 1.04 5.98 5.26
CA ILE A 81 0.50 4.82 4.54
C ILE A 81 1.26 4.59 3.22
N ARG A 82 1.55 5.65 2.48
CA ARG A 82 2.33 5.54 1.23
C ARG A 82 3.76 5.11 1.52
N HIS A 83 4.38 5.64 2.57
CA HIS A 83 5.71 5.19 3.00
C HIS A 83 5.73 3.69 3.30
N ARG A 84 4.73 3.17 4.02
CA ARG A 84 4.58 1.74 4.33
C ARG A 84 4.38 0.90 3.06
N ILE A 85 3.55 1.36 2.12
CA ILE A 85 3.39 0.73 0.80
C ILE A 85 4.74 0.64 0.06
N TYR A 86 5.51 1.74 0.02
CA TYR A 86 6.80 1.77 -0.66
C TYR A 86 7.86 0.90 0.02
N ILE A 87 7.87 0.81 1.35
CA ILE A 87 8.74 -0.13 2.07
C ILE A 87 8.43 -1.57 1.64
N MET A 88 7.16 -1.95 1.62
CA MET A 88 6.76 -3.28 1.16
C MET A 88 7.13 -3.51 -0.31
N PHE A 89 6.92 -2.50 -1.16
CA PHE A 89 7.29 -2.55 -2.58
C PHE A 89 8.79 -2.82 -2.75
N SER A 90 9.66 -2.08 -2.07
CA SER A 90 11.12 -2.27 -2.13
C SER A 90 11.55 -3.65 -1.64
N ILE A 91 10.92 -4.19 -0.60
CA ILE A 91 11.19 -5.55 -0.10
C ILE A 91 10.85 -6.60 -1.15
N LEU A 92 9.69 -6.46 -1.81
CA LEU A 92 9.25 -7.39 -2.83
C LEU A 92 10.11 -7.28 -4.10
N GLU A 93 10.39 -6.07 -4.57
CA GLU A 93 11.17 -5.82 -5.79
C GLU A 93 12.62 -6.31 -5.66
N SER A 94 13.24 -6.12 -4.49
CA SER A 94 14.61 -6.59 -4.24
C SER A 94 14.74 -8.10 -3.99
N SER A 95 13.62 -8.81 -3.85
CA SER A 95 13.62 -10.25 -3.60
C SER A 95 13.62 -11.05 -4.92
N PRO A 96 14.60 -11.95 -5.13
CA PRO A 96 14.63 -12.81 -6.32
C PRO A 96 13.37 -13.65 -6.52
N ARG A 97 12.59 -13.91 -5.47
CA ARG A 97 11.35 -14.70 -5.55
C ARG A 97 10.27 -13.98 -6.37
N TYR A 98 10.26 -12.65 -6.38
CA TYR A 98 9.24 -11.85 -7.06
C TYR A 98 9.74 -11.21 -8.36
N HIS A 99 10.98 -11.48 -8.79
CA HIS A 99 11.57 -10.83 -9.98
C HIS A 99 10.65 -10.85 -11.21
N HIS A 100 9.99 -11.99 -11.48
CA HIS A 100 9.07 -12.16 -12.61
C HIS A 100 7.85 -11.21 -12.59
N ARG A 101 7.50 -10.64 -11.44
CA ARG A 101 6.39 -9.67 -11.29
C ARG A 101 6.80 -8.25 -11.63
N PHE A 102 8.09 -7.92 -11.49
CA PHE A 102 8.63 -6.57 -11.67
C PHE A 102 9.39 -6.41 -13.00
N LEU A 103 9.77 -7.51 -13.66
CA LEU A 103 10.40 -7.46 -14.96
C LEU A 103 9.42 -7.04 -16.07
N PRO A 104 9.87 -6.22 -17.05
CA PRO A 104 9.07 -5.92 -18.24
C PRO A 104 8.71 -7.19 -19.01
N VAL A 105 7.43 -7.34 -19.34
CA VAL A 105 6.93 -8.44 -20.19
C VAL A 105 6.63 -7.90 -21.58
N ARG A 106 7.02 -8.62 -22.64
CA ARG A 106 6.67 -8.25 -24.02
C ARG A 106 5.16 -8.35 -24.21
N ARG A 107 4.53 -7.26 -24.66
CA ARG A 107 3.09 -7.21 -24.93
C ARG A 107 2.85 -6.76 -26.37
N GLY A 108 1.92 -7.42 -27.05
CA GLY A 108 1.55 -7.08 -28.43
C GLY A 108 0.73 -5.79 -28.50
N TRP A 109 0.60 -5.21 -29.69
CA TRP A 109 -0.15 -3.98 -29.96
C TRP A 109 -1.61 -4.00 -29.47
N TRP A 110 -2.28 -5.16 -29.47
CA TRP A 110 -3.63 -5.34 -28.91
C TRP A 110 -3.72 -5.05 -27.41
N TYR A 111 -2.60 -5.09 -26.69
CA TYR A 111 -2.56 -4.75 -25.28
C TYR A 111 -2.88 -3.26 -25.02
N SER A 112 -2.89 -2.41 -26.05
CA SER A 112 -3.26 -0.99 -25.94
C SER A 112 -4.66 -0.78 -25.36
N THR A 113 -5.62 -1.68 -25.65
CA THR A 113 -6.98 -1.60 -25.08
C THR A 113 -6.96 -1.86 -23.58
N VAL A 114 -6.15 -2.81 -23.12
CA VAL A 114 -5.96 -3.12 -21.70
C VAL A 114 -5.31 -1.95 -20.98
N VAL A 115 -4.29 -1.33 -21.57
CA VAL A 115 -3.67 -0.10 -21.04
C VAL A 115 -4.72 1.00 -20.91
N GLY A 116 -5.51 1.23 -21.96
CA GLY A 116 -6.60 2.22 -21.95
C GLY A 116 -7.59 1.97 -20.81
N SER A 117 -8.06 0.73 -20.64
CA SER A 117 -8.96 0.38 -19.52
C SER A 117 -8.31 0.56 -18.14
N THR A 118 -7.00 0.31 -18.04
CA THR A 118 -6.24 0.47 -16.79
C THR A 118 -6.14 1.95 -16.42
N VAL A 119 -5.89 2.83 -17.40
CA VAL A 119 -5.87 4.28 -17.20
C VAL A 119 -7.22 4.78 -16.72
N ILE A 120 -8.32 4.39 -17.38
CA ILE A 120 -9.68 4.78 -16.98
C ILE A 120 -9.96 4.33 -15.55
N THR A 121 -9.68 3.06 -15.23
CA THR A 121 -9.87 2.50 -13.89
C THR A 121 -9.03 3.25 -12.86
N GLY A 122 -7.79 3.62 -13.20
CA GLY A 122 -6.92 4.42 -12.36
C GLY A 122 -7.53 5.77 -12.03
N VAL A 123 -8.01 6.51 -13.04
CA VAL A 123 -8.68 7.81 -12.85
C VAL A 123 -9.91 7.67 -11.94
N THR A 124 -10.76 6.68 -12.20
CA THR A 124 -11.95 6.43 -11.36
C THR A 124 -11.57 6.13 -9.91
N ARG A 125 -10.55 5.28 -9.69
CA ARG A 125 -10.04 4.97 -8.34
C ARG A 125 -9.49 6.20 -7.63
N THR A 126 -8.78 7.07 -8.35
CA THR A 126 -8.27 8.32 -7.80
C THR A 126 -9.40 9.24 -7.35
N ILE A 127 -10.43 9.45 -8.19
CA ILE A 127 -11.58 10.29 -7.84
C ILE A 127 -12.28 9.77 -6.56
N ILE A 128 -12.60 8.47 -6.55
CA ILE A 128 -13.24 7.82 -5.39
C ILE A 128 -12.33 7.90 -4.16
N GLY A 129 -11.04 7.64 -4.33
CA GLY A 129 -10.02 7.71 -3.30
C GLY A 129 -9.91 9.09 -2.66
N THR A 130 -9.90 10.16 -3.46
CA THR A 130 -9.86 11.54 -2.97
C THR A 130 -11.07 11.85 -2.09
N ILE A 131 -12.27 11.42 -2.49
CA ILE A 131 -13.49 11.58 -1.69
C ILE A 131 -13.37 10.77 -0.39
N LEU A 132 -13.02 9.49 -0.49
CA LEU A 132 -12.92 8.56 0.64
C LEU A 132 -11.90 9.03 1.68
N VAL A 133 -10.72 9.48 1.25
CA VAL A 133 -9.67 10.01 2.14
C VAL A 133 -10.15 11.26 2.87
N LYS A 134 -10.96 12.12 2.24
CA LYS A 134 -11.57 13.29 2.89
C LYS A 134 -12.63 12.87 3.93
N VAL A 135 -13.52 11.94 3.59
CA VAL A 135 -14.57 11.46 4.50
C VAL A 135 -13.99 10.77 5.75
N ILE A 136 -12.96 9.93 5.60
CA ILE A 136 -12.29 9.26 6.74
C ILE A 136 -11.52 10.27 7.63
N THR A 137 -11.19 11.44 7.07
CA THR A 137 -10.47 12.48 7.81
C THR A 137 -11.39 13.30 8.70
N GLN A 138 -12.59 13.65 8.22
CA GLN A 138 -13.60 14.40 8.99
C GLN A 138 -13.99 13.64 10.25
#